data_AF-A0A9J6F8Z9-F1
#
_entry.id   AF-A0A9J6F8Z9-F1
#
_cell.length_a   1.000
_cell.length_b   1.000
_cell.length_c   1.000
_cell.angle_alpha   90.00
_cell.angle_beta   90.00
_cell.angle_gamma   90.00
#
_symmetry.space_group_name_H-M   'P 1'
#
loop_
_entity.id
_entity.type
_entity.pdbx_description
1 polymer ?
#
loop_
_entity_poly.entity_id
_entity_poly.type
_entity_poly.pdbx_seq_one_letter_code
_entity_poly.pdbx_strand_id
1 'polypeptide(L)'
;MLPMRYASVKKIVASRSVALRTLVMAERSSDLQRLVTLAANHLKSLGLHFNAKKSAILQLSGVETIDVQLPDGGSIPASVRAANVLRRRSLWGCNRFVLVRELWKAVHVPVLTFANAVICLSAATRQWLERGQREVGRLALACHGRVAVEAIQGDLEWSSYEAREARSKAAYEGRLRLMNDQRWARRVFRYTAIKGMNTPRRRRLHNLCRKYSLFTDPVQEDSERKWAVGVRNRVQEAETSMWQAAMEMKPSLALYRAHKTTISAERLYDNNVGSALLFEARAGALRTQVVVETYLFI
;
A
#
# COMPACT_ATOMS: atom_id res chain seq x y z
N MET A 1 20.76 4.54 20.23
CA MET A 1 19.53 4.45 19.41
C MET A 1 18.36 4.82 20.30
N LEU A 2 17.71 5.96 20.06
CA LEU A 2 16.52 6.37 20.83
C LEU A 2 15.32 5.49 20.46
N PRO A 3 14.45 5.11 21.42
CA PRO A 3 13.29 4.27 21.17
C PRO A 3 12.22 5.05 20.39
N MET A 4 11.90 4.63 19.16
CA MET A 4 10.72 5.12 18.44
C MET A 4 9.43 4.62 19.13
N ARG A 5 8.67 5.54 19.71
CA ARG A 5 7.34 5.27 20.29
C ARG A 5 6.28 5.43 19.19
N TYR A 6 5.15 4.74 19.30
CA TYR A 6 4.07 4.77 18.30
C TYR A 6 2.71 4.83 19.01
N ALA A 7 1.68 5.30 18.32
CA ALA A 7 0.29 5.17 18.75
C ALA A 7 -0.61 4.93 17.53
N SER A 8 -1.72 4.23 17.71
CA SER A 8 -2.66 3.92 16.62
C SER A 8 -4.09 4.13 17.10
N VAL A 9 -4.63 5.33 16.89
CA VAL A 9 -6.00 5.65 17.32
C VAL A 9 -7.02 5.03 16.36
N LYS A 10 -7.57 3.88 16.73
CA LYS A 10 -8.65 3.25 15.96
C LYS A 10 -9.98 3.97 16.23
N LYS A 11 -10.49 4.68 15.22
CA LYS A 11 -11.92 5.07 15.06
C LYS A 11 -12.41 6.25 15.95
N ILE A 12 -12.41 7.43 15.33
CA ILE A 12 -13.20 8.61 15.75
C ILE A 12 -14.64 8.36 15.32
N VAL A 13 -15.62 8.48 16.23
CA VAL A 13 -17.04 8.32 15.92
C VAL A 13 -17.68 9.69 15.93
N ALA A 14 -17.97 10.24 14.75
CA ALA A 14 -18.86 11.36 14.59
C ALA A 14 -20.29 10.93 14.95
N SER A 15 -20.95 11.69 15.82
CA SER A 15 -22.40 11.80 15.75
C SER A 15 -22.73 12.29 14.34
N ARG A 16 -23.38 11.45 13.53
CA ARG A 16 -23.63 11.52 12.07
C ARG A 16 -22.55 10.91 11.15
N SER A 17 -22.70 9.60 10.94
CA SER A 17 -22.45 8.80 9.70
C SER A 17 -21.06 8.75 9.00
N VAL A 18 -19.99 9.39 9.49
CA VAL A 18 -18.64 9.23 8.89
C VAL A 18 -17.62 8.78 9.93
N ALA A 19 -17.12 7.55 9.80
CA ALA A 19 -16.03 7.02 10.61
C ALA A 19 -14.68 7.34 9.94
N LEU A 20 -14.01 8.38 10.41
CA LEU A 20 -12.63 8.69 10.02
C LEU A 20 -11.66 7.81 10.84
N ARG A 21 -10.78 7.10 10.14
CA ARG A 21 -9.66 6.36 10.73
C ARG A 21 -8.39 7.16 10.47
N THR A 22 -7.76 7.64 11.54
CA THR A 22 -6.55 8.47 11.46
C THR A 22 -5.47 7.81 12.29
N LEU A 23 -4.30 7.58 11.68
CA LEU A 23 -3.10 7.12 12.37
C LEU A 23 -2.23 8.34 12.67
N VAL A 24 -1.78 8.49 13.92
CA VAL A 24 -0.87 9.57 14.33
C VAL A 24 0.35 8.94 14.97
N MET A 25 1.53 9.33 14.53
CA MET A 25 2.81 8.78 14.99
C MET A 25 3.65 9.89 15.61
N ALA A 26 4.34 9.59 16.71
CA ALA A 26 5.20 10.53 17.40
C ALA A 26 6.30 9.77 18.14
N GLU A 27 7.54 10.25 18.05
CA GLU A 27 8.70 9.60 18.65
C GLU A 27 8.69 9.69 20.19
N ARG A 28 8.12 10.76 20.75
CA ARG A 28 8.02 11.01 22.20
C ARG A 28 6.57 11.00 22.67
N SER A 29 6.34 10.56 23.90
CA SER A 29 4.99 10.58 24.52
C SER A 29 4.45 12.01 24.69
N SER A 30 5.31 12.98 24.98
CA SER A 30 4.98 14.41 25.02
C SER A 30 4.41 14.91 23.70
N ASP A 31 5.02 14.50 22.59
CA ASP A 31 4.64 14.94 21.25
C ASP A 31 3.35 14.25 20.82
N LEU A 32 3.18 12.98 21.19
CA LEU A 32 1.91 12.27 21.01
C LEU A 32 0.77 12.95 21.76
N GLN A 33 0.97 13.28 23.04
CA GLN A 33 -0.02 13.98 23.86
C GLN A 33 -0.38 15.33 23.22
N ARG A 34 0.63 16.10 22.78
CA ARG A 34 0.43 17.38 22.10
C ARG A 34 -0.35 17.23 20.80
N LEU A 35 -0.01 16.24 19.97
CA LEU A 35 -0.72 15.97 18.71
C LEU A 35 -2.17 15.54 18.96
N VAL A 36 -2.41 14.70 19.96
CA VAL A 36 -3.77 14.27 20.33
C VAL A 36 -4.58 15.45 20.86
N THR A 37 -4.00 16.31 21.70
CA THR A 37 -4.66 17.53 22.18
C THR A 37 -4.99 18.49 21.03
N LEU A 38 -4.04 18.75 20.12
CA LEU A 38 -4.26 19.61 18.96
C LEU A 38 -5.34 19.04 18.03
N ALA A 39 -5.28 17.73 17.77
CA ALA A 39 -6.30 17.05 16.97
C ALA A 39 -7.66 17.09 17.65
N ALA A 40 -7.75 16.90 18.96
CA ALA A 40 -8.99 16.94 19.71
C ALA A 40 -9.61 18.35 19.68
N ASN A 41 -8.80 19.39 19.88
CA ASN A 41 -9.26 20.78 19.81
C ASN A 41 -9.76 21.14 18.40
N HIS A 42 -9.05 20.69 17.36
CA HIS A 42 -9.48 20.90 15.98
C HIS A 42 -10.75 20.09 15.63
N LEU A 43 -10.88 18.87 16.13
CA LEU A 43 -12.08 18.06 15.92
C LEU A 43 -13.28 18.68 16.65
N LYS A 44 -13.07 19.22 17.85
CA LYS A 44 -14.10 19.92 18.63
C LYS A 44 -14.63 21.15 17.88
N SER A 45 -13.76 21.91 17.22
CA SER A 45 -14.20 23.04 16.37
C SER A 45 -15.05 22.60 15.16
N LEU A 46 -15.01 21.31 14.82
CA LEU A 46 -15.82 20.68 13.75
C LEU A 46 -17.02 19.88 14.31
N GLY A 47 -17.28 19.93 15.62
CA GLY A 47 -18.33 19.15 16.28
C GLY A 47 -18.03 17.65 16.42
N LEU A 48 -16.78 17.24 16.24
CA LEU A 48 -16.31 15.85 16.28
C LEU A 48 -15.58 15.56 17.59
N HIS A 49 -15.74 14.35 18.12
CA HIS A 49 -15.17 13.94 19.40
C HIS A 49 -14.46 12.59 19.27
N PHE A 50 -13.40 12.40 20.06
CA PHE A 50 -12.72 11.10 20.15
C PHE A 50 -13.61 10.08 20.88
N ASN A 51 -13.63 8.84 20.39
CA ASN A 51 -14.33 7.75 21.06
C ASN A 51 -13.33 6.94 21.89
N ALA A 52 -13.23 7.21 23.18
CA ALA A 52 -12.27 6.55 24.07
C ALA A 52 -12.36 5.02 24.07
N LYS A 53 -13.57 4.46 23.91
CA LYS A 53 -13.78 3.00 23.86
C LYS A 53 -13.26 2.33 22.57
N LYS A 54 -12.98 3.11 21.53
CA LYS A 54 -12.53 2.62 20.23
C LYS A 54 -11.09 3.01 19.95
N SER A 55 -10.70 4.21 20.39
CA SER A 55 -9.34 4.70 20.37
C SER A 55 -8.41 3.77 21.15
N ALA A 56 -7.20 3.55 20.63
CA ALA A 56 -6.17 2.76 21.29
C ALA A 56 -4.81 3.43 21.13
N ILE A 57 -3.89 3.12 22.03
CA ILE A 57 -2.47 3.46 21.88
C ILE A 57 -1.71 2.15 21.73
N LEU A 58 -0.79 2.15 20.77
CA LEU A 58 0.00 1.00 20.41
C LEU A 58 1.48 1.38 20.41
N GLN A 59 2.14 1.10 21.53
CA GLN A 59 3.55 1.36 21.71
C GLN A 59 4.39 0.20 21.14
N LEU A 60 5.20 0.45 20.12
CA LEU A 60 6.08 -0.58 19.55
C LEU A 60 7.41 -0.72 20.30
N SER A 61 7.82 0.29 21.08
CA SER A 61 9.03 0.22 21.91
C SER A 61 8.94 1.09 23.18
N GLY A 62 9.60 0.64 24.27
CA GLY A 62 9.58 1.26 25.60
C GLY A 62 8.99 0.35 26.69
N VAL A 63 9.33 0.61 27.96
CA VAL A 63 8.88 -0.15 29.14
C VAL A 63 7.75 0.58 29.88
N GLU A 64 7.67 1.90 29.73
CA GLU A 64 6.70 2.77 30.39
C GLU A 64 5.32 2.69 29.71
N THR A 65 4.28 2.49 30.52
CA THR A 65 2.87 2.66 30.15
C THR A 65 2.58 4.12 29.78
N ILE A 66 2.12 4.34 28.55
CA ILE A 66 1.74 5.67 28.06
C ILE A 66 0.21 5.79 28.07
N ASP A 67 -0.32 6.51 29.04
CA ASP A 67 -1.72 6.92 29.03
C ASP A 67 -1.83 8.33 28.44
N VAL A 68 -2.59 8.46 27.34
CA VAL A 68 -2.89 9.79 26.75
C VAL A 68 -4.24 10.26 27.26
N GLN A 69 -4.25 11.46 27.80
CA GLN A 69 -5.45 12.12 28.29
C GLN A 69 -6.12 12.92 27.15
N LEU A 70 -7.43 12.78 27.02
CA LEU A 70 -8.23 13.64 26.15
C LEU A 70 -8.55 14.95 26.87
N PRO A 71 -8.75 16.07 26.15
CA PRO A 71 -9.17 17.34 26.74
C PRO A 71 -10.47 17.26 27.53
N ASP A 72 -11.30 16.26 27.23
CA ASP A 72 -12.61 16.04 27.83
C ASP A 72 -12.55 15.15 29.09
N GLY A 73 -11.35 14.84 29.60
CA GLY A 73 -11.11 14.04 30.81
C GLY A 73 -11.10 12.52 30.61
N GLY A 74 -11.38 12.02 29.40
CA GLY A 74 -11.29 10.58 29.09
C GLY A 74 -9.84 10.13 28.86
N SER A 75 -9.47 8.94 29.34
CA SER A 75 -8.18 8.31 29.03
C SER A 75 -8.32 7.31 27.88
N ILE A 76 -7.33 7.29 26.97
CA ILE A 76 -7.22 6.24 25.96
C ILE A 76 -6.34 5.13 26.55
N PRO A 77 -6.87 3.92 26.77
CA PRO A 77 -6.12 2.86 27.43
C PRO A 77 -4.95 2.35 26.57
N ALA A 78 -3.79 2.17 27.19
CA ALA A 78 -2.64 1.53 26.56
C ALA A 78 -2.83 0.01 26.48
N SER A 79 -2.76 -0.57 25.28
CA SER A 79 -2.87 -2.03 25.09
C SER A 79 -1.55 -2.78 25.34
N VAL A 80 -0.87 -2.49 26.46
CA VAL A 80 0.52 -2.90 26.74
C VAL A 80 0.71 -4.42 26.75
N ARG A 81 -0.27 -5.18 27.24
CA ARG A 81 -0.19 -6.65 27.30
C ARG A 81 -0.27 -7.27 25.90
N ALA A 82 -1.21 -6.82 25.07
CA ALA A 82 -1.35 -7.28 23.69
C ALA A 82 -0.16 -6.84 22.84
N ALA A 83 0.31 -5.60 23.01
CA ALA A 83 1.47 -5.05 22.31
C ALA A 83 2.76 -5.80 22.67
N ASN A 84 2.99 -6.14 23.94
CA ASN A 84 4.19 -6.89 24.37
C ASN A 84 4.16 -8.36 23.96
N VAL A 85 2.99 -9.02 23.98
CA VAL A 85 2.82 -10.39 23.45
C VAL A 85 3.04 -10.41 21.94
N LEU A 86 2.46 -9.45 21.22
CA LEU A 86 2.69 -9.27 19.79
C LEU A 86 4.16 -8.99 19.53
N ARG A 87 4.78 -8.01 20.19
CA ARG A 87 6.19 -7.62 20.02
C ARG A 87 7.16 -8.79 20.27
N ARG A 88 7.00 -9.53 21.36
CA ARG A 88 7.88 -10.67 21.69
C ARG A 88 7.71 -11.83 20.71
N ARG A 89 6.49 -12.10 20.21
CA ARG A 89 6.24 -13.14 19.21
C ARG A 89 6.57 -12.71 17.78
N SER A 90 6.41 -11.43 17.46
CA SER A 90 6.55 -10.90 16.10
C SER A 90 7.96 -10.46 15.73
N LEU A 91 8.76 -9.93 16.67
CA LEU A 91 10.14 -9.54 16.38
C LEU A 91 11.09 -10.74 16.25
N TRP A 92 10.77 -11.87 16.88
CA TRP A 92 11.66 -13.05 16.94
C TRP A 92 11.10 -14.28 16.21
N GLY A 93 9.83 -14.27 15.80
CA GLY A 93 9.16 -15.40 15.15
C GLY A 93 8.39 -15.06 13.87
N CYS A 94 8.36 -13.80 13.42
CA CYS A 94 7.66 -13.48 12.18
C CYS A 94 8.48 -13.90 10.96
N ASN A 95 7.82 -14.71 10.14
CA ASN A 95 8.15 -14.90 8.75
C ASN A 95 8.37 -13.52 8.05
N ARG A 96 9.60 -13.27 7.62
CA ARG A 96 10.09 -12.10 6.89
C ARG A 96 9.26 -11.86 5.64
N PHE A 97 8.89 -12.90 4.90
CA PHE A 97 8.02 -12.75 3.73
C PHE A 97 6.71 -12.07 4.12
N VAL A 98 6.07 -12.54 5.20
CA VAL A 98 4.84 -11.93 5.75
C VAL A 98 5.13 -10.52 6.26
N LEU A 99 6.16 -10.35 7.10
CA LEU A 99 6.47 -9.07 7.73
C LEU A 99 6.77 -7.98 6.69
N VAL A 100 7.66 -8.25 5.74
CA VAL A 100 8.05 -7.29 4.69
C VAL A 100 6.85 -6.96 3.81
N ARG A 101 6.04 -7.95 3.43
CA ARG A 101 4.83 -7.72 2.63
C ARG A 101 3.82 -6.83 3.36
N GLU A 102 3.55 -7.11 4.63
CA GLU A 102 2.60 -6.34 5.42
C GLU A 102 3.12 -4.92 5.73
N LEU A 103 4.41 -4.76 6.06
CA LEU A 103 5.04 -3.44 6.24
C LEU A 103 5.02 -2.63 4.94
N TRP A 104 5.27 -3.28 3.80
CA TRP A 104 5.18 -2.63 2.50
C TRP A 104 3.77 -2.10 2.24
N LYS A 105 2.74 -2.95 2.42
CA LYS A 105 1.33 -2.57 2.23
C LYS A 105 0.88 -1.49 3.23
N ALA A 106 1.31 -1.56 4.49
CA ALA A 106 0.83 -0.69 5.57
C ALA A 106 1.56 0.67 5.65
N VAL A 107 2.85 0.70 5.34
CA VAL A 107 3.70 1.89 5.54
C VAL A 107 4.15 2.47 4.22
N HIS A 108 4.82 1.67 3.38
CA HIS A 108 5.45 2.18 2.18
C HIS A 108 4.44 2.56 1.10
N VAL A 109 3.44 1.72 0.82
CA VAL A 109 2.44 2.01 -0.22
C VAL A 109 1.74 3.36 0.02
N PRO A 110 1.21 3.69 1.22
CA PRO A 110 0.64 5.01 1.48
C PRO A 110 1.62 6.17 1.26
N VAL A 111 2.88 6.05 1.71
CA VAL A 111 3.90 7.09 1.55
C VAL A 111 4.25 7.29 0.08
N LEU A 112 4.49 6.21 -0.66
CA LEU A 112 4.84 6.25 -2.07
C LEU A 112 3.71 6.74 -2.97
N THR A 113 2.46 6.50 -2.56
CA THR A 113 1.27 6.89 -3.34
C THR A 113 0.62 8.18 -2.87
N PHE A 114 1.27 8.88 -1.93
CA PHE A 114 0.79 10.17 -1.47
C PHE A 114 0.63 11.15 -2.63
N ALA A 115 -0.53 11.80 -2.71
CA ALA A 115 -0.89 12.75 -3.76
C ALA A 115 -0.82 12.24 -5.22
N ASN A 116 -0.73 10.91 -5.46
CA ASN A 116 -0.67 10.34 -6.81
C ASN A 116 -1.87 10.69 -7.69
N ALA A 117 -3.04 10.95 -7.09
CA ALA A 117 -4.22 11.41 -7.79
C ALA A 117 -4.00 12.74 -8.57
N VAL A 118 -3.12 13.61 -8.07
CA VAL A 118 -2.93 14.97 -8.58
C VAL A 118 -1.55 15.14 -9.19
N ILE A 119 -0.49 14.80 -8.46
CA ILE A 119 0.90 15.04 -8.84
C ILE A 119 1.32 14.09 -9.96
N CYS A 120 2.07 14.59 -10.94
CA CYS A 120 2.63 13.79 -12.03
C CYS A 120 4.15 13.72 -11.90
N LEU A 121 4.66 12.55 -11.53
CA LEU A 121 6.09 12.32 -11.40
C LEU A 121 6.75 12.12 -12.77
N SER A 122 8.03 12.48 -12.86
CA SER A 122 8.85 12.22 -14.06
C SER A 122 8.94 10.72 -14.37
N ALA A 123 9.26 10.37 -15.62
CA ALA A 123 9.48 8.98 -16.00
C ALA A 123 10.62 8.33 -15.20
N ALA A 124 11.73 9.07 -15.00
CA ALA A 124 12.89 8.60 -14.24
C ALA A 124 12.52 8.29 -12.78
N THR A 125 11.77 9.18 -12.11
CA THR A 125 11.32 8.97 -10.73
C THR A 125 10.40 7.75 -10.62
N ARG A 126 9.47 7.57 -11.58
CA ARG A 126 8.58 6.39 -11.62
C ARG A 126 9.37 5.09 -11.78
N GLN A 127 10.35 5.06 -12.67
CA GLN A 127 11.22 3.89 -12.85
C GLN A 127 12.09 3.61 -11.62
N TRP A 128 12.58 4.65 -10.95
CA TRP A 128 13.31 4.50 -9.70
C TRP A 128 12.44 3.88 -8.60
N LEU A 129 11.20 4.34 -8.46
CA LEU A 129 10.22 3.77 -7.51
C LEU A 129 9.91 2.29 -7.81
N GLU A 130 9.70 1.95 -9.08
CA GLU A 130 9.49 0.55 -9.50
C GLU A 130 10.71 -0.34 -9.21
N ARG A 131 11.93 0.16 -9.43
CA ARG A 131 13.16 -0.56 -9.08
C ARG A 131 13.25 -0.80 -7.58
N GLY A 132 12.97 0.22 -6.77
CA GLY A 132 12.93 0.11 -5.31
C GLY A 132 11.92 -0.93 -4.83
N GLN A 133 10.69 -0.91 -5.39
CA GLN A 133 9.69 -1.93 -5.09
C GLN A 133 10.21 -3.35 -5.41
N ARG A 134 10.79 -3.55 -6.59
CA ARG A 134 11.32 -4.86 -6.99
C ARG A 134 12.39 -5.36 -6.02
N GLU A 135 13.24 -4.47 -5.54
CA GLU A 135 14.30 -4.82 -4.58
C GLU A 135 13.74 -5.25 -3.23
N VAL A 136 12.74 -4.55 -2.70
CA VAL A 136 12.04 -4.99 -1.49
C VAL A 136 11.35 -6.34 -1.71
N GLY A 137 10.87 -6.60 -2.92
CA GLY A 137 10.28 -7.89 -3.27
C GLY A 137 11.29 -9.04 -3.23
N ARG A 138 12.50 -8.81 -3.75
CA ARG A 138 13.60 -9.77 -3.64
C ARG A 138 13.99 -10.04 -2.19
N LEU A 139 14.07 -8.98 -1.38
CA LEU A 139 14.33 -9.08 0.05
C LEU A 139 13.28 -9.95 0.75
N ALA A 140 11.99 -9.76 0.44
CA ALA A 140 10.91 -10.54 1.02
C ALA A 140 11.04 -12.05 0.72
N LEU A 141 11.47 -12.39 -0.50
CA LEU A 141 11.56 -13.75 -1.02
C LEU A 141 12.96 -14.40 -0.89
N ALA A 142 13.97 -13.70 -0.35
CA ALA A 142 15.39 -14.12 -0.33
C ALA A 142 15.98 -14.49 -1.70
N CYS A 143 15.44 -13.97 -2.79
CA CYS A 143 15.88 -14.38 -4.11
C CYS A 143 17.00 -13.49 -4.65
N HIS A 144 17.84 -14.04 -5.53
CA HIS A 144 18.90 -13.25 -6.18
C HIS A 144 18.35 -12.27 -7.24
N GLY A 145 19.20 -11.33 -7.66
CA GLY A 145 18.84 -10.23 -8.58
C GLY A 145 18.36 -10.64 -9.97
N ARG A 146 18.70 -11.85 -10.43
CA ARG A 146 18.37 -12.35 -11.78
C ARG A 146 16.99 -13.01 -11.86
N VAL A 147 16.30 -13.20 -10.74
CA VAL A 147 14.93 -13.76 -10.77
C VAL A 147 13.98 -12.81 -11.49
N ALA A 148 13.10 -13.38 -12.31
CA ALA A 148 12.12 -12.61 -13.09
C ALA A 148 11.16 -11.84 -12.17
N VAL A 149 10.91 -10.58 -12.54
CA VAL A 149 10.09 -9.65 -11.73
C VAL A 149 8.62 -10.04 -11.69
N GLU A 150 8.14 -10.80 -12.68
CA GLU A 150 6.77 -11.27 -12.79
C GLU A 150 6.49 -12.33 -11.72
N ALA A 151 7.43 -13.24 -11.45
CA ALA A 151 7.30 -14.21 -10.36
C ALA A 151 7.26 -13.51 -8.99
N ILE A 152 8.13 -12.51 -8.80
CA ILE A 152 8.16 -11.67 -7.58
C ILE A 152 6.81 -10.95 -7.41
N GLN A 153 6.31 -10.32 -8.46
CA GLN A 153 5.04 -9.59 -8.44
C GLN A 153 3.85 -10.53 -8.13
N GLY A 154 3.82 -11.69 -8.79
CA GLY A 154 2.76 -12.69 -8.67
C GLY A 154 2.66 -13.23 -7.25
N ASP A 155 3.77 -13.65 -6.67
CA ASP A 155 3.81 -14.31 -5.37
C ASP A 155 3.68 -13.36 -4.16
N LEU A 156 4.03 -12.08 -4.34
CA LEU A 156 3.85 -11.05 -3.31
C LEU A 156 2.47 -10.39 -3.35
N GLU A 157 1.69 -10.63 -4.40
CA GLU A 157 0.41 -9.95 -4.65
C GLU A 157 0.59 -8.43 -4.71
N TRP A 158 1.60 -7.97 -5.42
CA TRP A 158 1.89 -6.55 -5.54
C TRP A 158 1.39 -6.01 -6.87
N SER A 159 0.76 -4.84 -6.82
CA SER A 159 0.59 -4.03 -8.01
C SER A 159 1.88 -3.29 -8.36
N SER A 160 2.09 -3.04 -9.63
CA SER A 160 3.04 -2.03 -10.10
C SER A 160 2.71 -0.65 -9.52
N TYR A 161 3.72 0.18 -9.35
CA TYR A 161 3.53 1.61 -9.05
C TYR A 161 2.63 2.27 -10.11
N GLU A 162 2.84 1.96 -11.38
CA GLU A 162 2.03 2.53 -12.47
C GLU A 162 0.55 2.13 -12.37
N ALA A 163 0.22 0.90 -11.99
CA ALA A 163 -1.18 0.51 -11.76
C ALA A 163 -1.79 1.27 -10.58
N ARG A 164 -1.02 1.51 -9.51
CA ARG A 164 -1.49 2.33 -8.37
C ARG A 164 -1.72 3.79 -8.79
N GLU A 165 -0.84 4.33 -9.64
CA GLU A 165 -1.00 5.67 -10.22
C GLU A 165 -2.28 5.74 -11.08
N ALA A 166 -2.51 4.76 -11.95
CA ALA A 166 -3.70 4.65 -12.79
C ALA A 166 -4.98 4.65 -11.97
N ARG A 167 -5.07 3.75 -10.97
CA ARG A 167 -6.22 3.66 -10.05
C ARG A 167 -6.49 5.01 -9.39
N SER A 168 -5.45 5.64 -8.84
CA SER A 168 -5.58 6.90 -8.10
C SER A 168 -6.03 8.07 -8.99
N LYS A 169 -5.45 8.22 -10.18
CA LYS A 169 -5.77 9.32 -11.09
C LYS A 169 -7.15 9.15 -11.73
N ALA A 170 -7.49 7.94 -12.18
CA ALA A 170 -8.78 7.64 -12.80
C ALA A 170 -9.93 7.69 -11.77
N ALA A 171 -9.72 7.20 -10.54
CA ALA A 171 -10.70 7.38 -9.47
C ALA A 171 -10.92 8.86 -9.13
N TYR A 172 -9.84 9.65 -9.08
CA TYR A 172 -9.97 11.09 -8.84
C TYR A 172 -10.66 11.83 -9.99
N GLU A 173 -10.46 11.40 -11.24
CA GLU A 173 -11.22 11.94 -12.36
C GLU A 173 -12.71 11.63 -12.23
N GLY A 174 -13.10 10.40 -11.88
CA GLY A 174 -14.48 10.06 -11.58
C GLY A 174 -15.08 10.91 -10.48
N ARG A 175 -14.32 11.13 -9.39
CA ARG A 175 -14.72 12.06 -8.33
C ARG A 175 -14.97 13.47 -8.87
N LEU A 176 -14.08 14.01 -9.69
CA LEU A 176 -14.28 15.32 -10.32
C LEU A 176 -15.45 15.32 -11.30
N ARG A 177 -15.78 14.19 -11.93
CA ARG A 177 -16.93 14.04 -12.83
C ARG A 177 -18.27 14.10 -12.11
N LEU A 178 -18.36 13.42 -10.97
CA LEU A 178 -19.56 13.28 -10.15
C LEU A 178 -19.70 14.38 -9.06
N MET A 179 -18.68 15.22 -8.90
CA MET A 179 -18.68 16.33 -7.94
C MET A 179 -19.64 17.44 -8.38
N ASN A 180 -20.29 18.07 -7.40
CA ASN A 180 -21.15 19.22 -7.62
C ASN A 180 -20.39 20.45 -8.15
N ASP A 181 -21.05 21.24 -8.99
CA ASP A 181 -20.45 22.40 -9.68
C ASP A 181 -20.14 23.58 -8.75
N GLN A 182 -20.66 23.58 -7.52
CA GLN A 182 -20.36 24.61 -6.51
C GLN A 182 -18.90 24.55 -6.03
N ARG A 183 -18.23 23.39 -6.16
CA ARG A 183 -16.84 23.23 -5.71
C ARG A 183 -15.86 23.72 -6.76
N TRP A 184 -14.87 24.50 -6.32
CA TRP A 184 -13.81 25.03 -7.18
C TRP A 184 -13.08 23.95 -8.00
N ALA A 185 -12.79 22.79 -7.41
CA ALA A 185 -12.12 21.70 -8.10
C ALA A 185 -12.90 21.23 -9.36
N ARG A 186 -14.23 21.16 -9.26
CA ARG A 186 -15.12 20.81 -10.38
C ARG A 186 -15.14 21.93 -11.43
N ARG A 187 -15.24 23.19 -10.99
CA ARG A 187 -15.24 24.36 -11.90
C ARG A 187 -13.95 24.45 -12.69
N VAL A 188 -12.80 24.29 -12.05
CA VAL A 188 -11.48 24.27 -12.70
C VAL A 188 -11.37 23.08 -13.64
N PHE A 189 -11.83 21.89 -13.23
CA PHE A 189 -11.85 20.72 -14.10
C PHE A 189 -12.68 20.96 -15.38
N ARG A 190 -13.91 21.50 -15.25
CA ARG A 190 -14.75 21.87 -16.41
C ARG A 190 -14.08 22.94 -17.27
N TYR A 191 -13.53 23.98 -16.64
CA TYR A 191 -12.85 25.08 -17.34
C TYR A 191 -11.67 24.57 -18.19
N THR A 192 -10.80 23.74 -17.61
CA THR A 192 -9.66 23.14 -18.33
C THR A 192 -10.10 22.25 -19.50
N ALA A 193 -11.25 21.57 -19.36
CA ALA A 193 -11.84 20.79 -20.45
C ALA A 193 -12.36 21.69 -21.58
N ILE A 194 -13.16 22.70 -21.25
CA ILE A 194 -13.76 23.66 -22.20
C ILE A 194 -12.69 24.44 -22.96
N LYS A 195 -11.64 24.88 -22.26
CA LYS A 195 -10.51 25.61 -22.86
C LYS A 195 -9.51 24.71 -23.59
N GLY A 196 -9.75 23.40 -23.68
CA GLY A 196 -8.85 22.47 -24.37
C GLY A 196 -7.46 22.39 -23.74
N MET A 197 -7.29 22.76 -22.47
CA MET A 197 -5.98 22.80 -21.83
C MET A 197 -5.42 21.40 -21.66
N ASN A 198 -4.24 21.16 -22.23
CA ASN A 198 -3.58 19.86 -22.18
C ASN A 198 -2.50 19.82 -21.08
N THR A 199 -2.96 19.76 -19.83
CA THR A 199 -2.05 19.73 -18.67
C THR A 199 -1.24 18.42 -18.63
N PRO A 200 -0.05 18.41 -17.98
CA PRO A 200 0.72 17.18 -17.77
C PRO A 200 -0.11 16.05 -17.14
N ARG A 201 -1.00 16.39 -16.20
CA ARG A 201 -1.95 15.44 -15.59
C ARG A 201 -2.90 14.85 -16.61
N ARG A 202 -3.49 15.66 -17.50
CA ARG A 202 -4.41 15.19 -18.54
C ARG A 202 -3.71 14.27 -19.52
N ARG A 203 -2.52 14.63 -20.01
CA ARG A 203 -1.69 13.78 -20.88
C ARG A 203 -1.36 12.44 -20.21
N ARG A 204 -0.91 12.48 -18.96
CA ARG A 204 -0.55 11.27 -18.21
C ARG A 204 -1.76 10.37 -18.00
N LEU A 205 -2.89 10.94 -17.60
CA LEU A 205 -4.13 10.18 -17.39
C LEU A 205 -4.63 9.56 -18.69
N HIS A 206 -4.57 10.29 -19.81
CA HIS A 206 -4.91 9.75 -21.13
C HIS A 206 -4.06 8.53 -21.49
N ASN A 207 -2.74 8.62 -21.27
CA ASN A 207 -1.83 7.49 -21.53
C ASN A 207 -2.14 6.28 -20.62
N LEU A 208 -2.48 6.53 -19.35
CA LEU A 208 -2.87 5.47 -18.41
C LEU A 208 -4.21 4.83 -18.81
N CYS A 209 -5.21 5.63 -19.16
CA CYS A 209 -6.51 5.13 -19.62
C CYS A 209 -6.38 4.31 -20.90
N ARG A 210 -5.50 4.71 -21.83
CA ARG A 210 -5.17 3.90 -23.01
C ARG A 210 -4.50 2.58 -22.63
N LYS A 211 -3.50 2.61 -21.74
CA LYS A 211 -2.72 1.42 -21.34
C LYS A 211 -3.57 0.38 -20.61
N TYR A 212 -4.49 0.82 -19.75
CA TYR A 212 -5.36 -0.07 -18.96
C TYR A 212 -6.77 -0.22 -19.57
N SER A 213 -6.94 0.11 -20.85
CA SER A 213 -8.19 -0.04 -21.60
C SER A 213 -9.43 0.59 -20.94
N LEU A 214 -9.25 1.69 -20.19
CA LEU A 214 -10.33 2.43 -19.52
C LEU A 214 -11.18 3.26 -20.50
N PHE A 215 -10.76 3.39 -21.75
CA PHE A 215 -11.52 4.06 -22.81
C PHE A 215 -12.43 3.11 -23.59
N THR A 216 -11.95 1.89 -23.85
CA THR A 216 -12.69 0.90 -24.64
C THR A 216 -13.99 0.51 -23.94
N ASP A 217 -13.91 0.29 -22.62
CA ASP A 217 -15.06 0.03 -21.77
C ASP A 217 -15.08 1.07 -20.65
N PRO A 218 -15.74 2.22 -20.88
CA PRO A 218 -15.78 3.28 -19.89
C PRO A 218 -16.58 2.82 -18.66
N VAL A 219 -16.04 3.12 -17.48
CA VAL A 219 -16.79 2.95 -16.23
C VAL A 219 -17.95 3.93 -16.26
N GLN A 220 -19.19 3.44 -16.20
CA GLN A 220 -20.41 4.25 -16.14
C GLN A 220 -21.08 3.99 -14.80
N GLU A 221 -20.72 4.80 -13.81
CA GLU A 221 -21.19 4.62 -12.43
C GLU A 221 -21.60 5.98 -11.84
N ASP A 222 -22.78 6.03 -11.24
CA ASP A 222 -23.37 7.27 -10.70
C ASP A 222 -22.80 7.65 -9.33
N SER A 223 -22.12 6.72 -8.67
CA SER A 223 -21.54 6.93 -7.34
C SER A 223 -20.02 6.94 -7.40
N GLU A 224 -19.40 7.92 -6.74
CA GLU A 224 -17.93 8.00 -6.59
C GLU A 224 -17.33 6.68 -6.08
N ARG A 225 -18.01 6.02 -5.14
CA ARG A 225 -17.54 4.75 -4.58
C ARG A 225 -17.58 3.63 -5.61
N LYS A 226 -18.69 3.49 -6.34
CA LYS A 226 -18.83 2.46 -7.39
C LYS A 226 -17.86 2.70 -8.53
N TRP A 227 -17.69 3.96 -8.95
CA TRP A 227 -16.68 4.36 -9.92
C TRP A 227 -15.28 3.92 -9.51
N ALA A 228 -14.87 4.22 -8.27
CA ALA A 228 -13.54 3.86 -7.77
C ALA A 228 -13.32 2.34 -7.71
N VAL A 229 -14.38 1.56 -7.44
CA VAL A 229 -14.34 0.09 -7.48
C VAL A 229 -14.23 -0.41 -8.92
N GLY A 230 -15.04 0.11 -9.84
CA GLY A 230 -14.98 -0.26 -11.27
C GLY A 230 -13.60 0.02 -11.87
N VAL A 231 -13.04 1.21 -11.61
CA VAL A 231 -11.66 1.55 -12.01
C VAL A 231 -10.65 0.59 -11.41
N ARG A 232 -10.78 0.23 -10.12
CA ARG A 232 -9.86 -0.70 -9.46
C ARG A 232 -9.86 -2.06 -10.14
N ASN A 233 -11.04 -2.63 -10.38
CA ASN A 233 -11.20 -3.95 -10.97
C ASN A 233 -10.64 -3.96 -12.39
N ARG A 234 -10.99 -2.96 -13.21
CA ARG A 234 -10.49 -2.88 -14.59
C ARG A 234 -8.97 -2.73 -14.67
N VAL A 235 -8.38 -1.89 -13.81
CA VAL A 235 -6.91 -1.77 -13.75
C VAL A 235 -6.28 -3.07 -13.28
N GLN A 236 -6.91 -3.81 -12.36
CA GLN A 236 -6.41 -5.10 -11.88
C GLN A 236 -6.49 -6.20 -12.95
N GLU A 237 -7.57 -6.26 -13.72
CA GLU A 237 -7.73 -7.18 -14.86
C GLU A 237 -6.68 -6.93 -15.94
N ALA A 238 -6.52 -5.66 -16.34
CA ALA A 238 -5.51 -5.27 -17.31
C ALA A 238 -4.08 -5.52 -16.80
N GLU A 239 -3.80 -5.23 -15.52
CA GLU A 239 -2.52 -5.55 -14.88
C GLU A 239 -2.25 -7.06 -14.88
N THR A 240 -3.26 -7.89 -14.61
CA THR A 240 -3.14 -9.35 -14.62
C THR A 240 -2.88 -9.88 -16.04
N SER A 241 -3.58 -9.35 -17.04
CA SER A 241 -3.39 -9.74 -18.44
C SER A 241 -1.99 -9.37 -18.95
N MET A 242 -1.54 -8.16 -18.62
CA MET A 242 -0.18 -7.70 -18.94
C MET A 242 0.90 -8.56 -18.25
N TRP A 243 0.66 -8.94 -17.00
CA TRP A 243 1.57 -9.81 -16.25
C TRP A 243 1.64 -11.20 -16.87
N GLN A 244 0.51 -11.80 -17.27
CA GLN A 244 0.49 -13.09 -17.99
C GLN A 244 1.27 -13.00 -19.31
N ALA A 245 1.01 -11.99 -20.14
CA ALA A 245 1.76 -11.78 -21.39
C ALA A 245 3.27 -11.59 -21.15
N ALA A 246 3.65 -10.88 -20.08
CA ALA A 246 5.06 -10.70 -19.70
C ALA A 246 5.72 -12.01 -19.24
N MET A 247 4.98 -12.88 -18.55
CA MET A 247 5.45 -14.22 -18.20
C MET A 247 5.58 -15.11 -19.43
N GLU A 248 4.68 -14.98 -20.40
CA GLU A 248 4.68 -15.80 -21.61
C GLU A 248 5.95 -15.62 -22.44
N MET A 249 6.45 -14.39 -22.51
CA MET A 249 7.69 -14.05 -23.20
C MET A 249 8.96 -14.63 -22.56
N LYS A 250 8.88 -15.21 -21.35
CA LYS A 250 10.05 -15.68 -20.59
C LYS A 250 10.05 -17.20 -20.47
N PRO A 251 10.99 -17.90 -21.15
CA PRO A 251 11.04 -19.36 -21.10
C PRO A 251 11.33 -19.89 -19.68
N SER A 252 12.11 -19.16 -18.87
CA SER A 252 12.38 -19.53 -17.48
C SER A 252 11.12 -19.61 -16.60
N LEU A 253 10.04 -18.92 -16.98
CA LEU A 253 8.77 -18.96 -16.25
C LEU A 253 7.79 -20.00 -16.76
N ALA A 254 8.21 -20.92 -17.65
CA ALA A 254 7.33 -21.94 -18.21
C ALA A 254 6.65 -22.82 -17.14
N LEU A 255 7.41 -23.25 -16.13
CA LEU A 255 6.87 -24.01 -14.98
C LEU A 255 5.96 -23.13 -14.11
N TYR A 256 6.40 -21.89 -13.83
CA TYR A 256 5.64 -20.96 -12.99
C TYR A 256 4.26 -20.67 -13.58
N ARG A 257 4.18 -20.32 -14.86
CA ARG A 257 2.92 -19.96 -15.55
C ARG A 257 1.97 -21.16 -15.73
N ALA A 258 2.49 -22.39 -15.75
CA ALA A 258 1.67 -23.59 -15.83
C ALA A 258 0.78 -23.77 -14.59
N HIS A 259 1.22 -23.24 -13.43
CA HIS A 259 0.51 -23.38 -12.16
C HIS A 259 -0.05 -22.05 -11.63
N LYS A 260 0.58 -20.91 -11.96
CA LYS A 260 0.19 -19.59 -11.46
C LYS A 260 -0.57 -18.79 -12.52
N THR A 261 -1.88 -18.68 -12.33
CA THR A 261 -2.78 -17.98 -13.26
C THR A 261 -3.17 -16.57 -12.79
N THR A 262 -3.05 -16.28 -11.50
CA THR A 262 -3.45 -15.00 -10.89
C THR A 262 -2.35 -14.39 -10.03
N ILE A 263 -2.29 -13.06 -9.97
CA ILE A 263 -1.46 -12.33 -9.01
C ILE A 263 -2.08 -12.48 -7.61
N SER A 264 -1.57 -13.42 -6.82
CA SER A 264 -2.11 -13.75 -5.49
C SER A 264 -0.99 -14.18 -4.55
N ALA A 265 -1.10 -13.81 -3.28
CA ALA A 265 -0.02 -14.04 -2.33
C ALA A 265 0.09 -15.54 -2.03
N GLU A 266 1.29 -16.09 -2.22
CA GLU A 266 1.55 -17.47 -1.83
C GLU A 266 1.71 -17.60 -0.31
N ARG A 267 1.36 -18.77 0.22
CA ARG A 267 1.48 -19.08 1.67
C ARG A 267 2.59 -20.09 1.97
N LEU A 268 3.36 -20.46 0.95
CA LEU A 268 4.38 -21.51 1.01
C LEU A 268 5.71 -21.04 1.60
N TYR A 269 5.96 -19.73 1.61
CA TYR A 269 7.25 -19.17 1.99
C TYR A 269 7.32 -18.88 3.48
N ASP A 270 8.43 -19.27 4.09
CA ASP A 270 8.85 -18.93 5.44
C ASP A 270 10.26 -18.28 5.46
N ASN A 271 10.91 -18.26 6.62
CA ASN A 271 12.25 -17.67 6.80
C ASN A 271 13.41 -18.63 6.54
N ASN A 272 13.15 -19.87 6.15
CA ASN A 272 14.18 -20.85 5.97
C ASN A 272 14.82 -20.75 4.57
N VAL A 273 16.00 -21.37 4.41
CA VAL A 273 16.73 -21.41 3.13
C VAL A 273 15.92 -22.18 2.08
N GLY A 274 15.20 -23.23 2.49
CA GLY A 274 14.31 -24.01 1.62
C GLY A 274 13.22 -23.17 0.95
N SER A 275 12.69 -22.15 1.60
CA SER A 275 11.69 -21.23 1.04
C SER A 275 12.27 -20.36 -0.06
N ALA A 276 13.51 -19.91 0.12
CA ALA A 276 14.24 -19.17 -0.91
C ALA A 276 14.51 -20.07 -2.13
N LEU A 277 15.00 -21.30 -1.90
CA LEU A 277 15.26 -22.28 -2.95
C LEU A 277 13.97 -22.70 -3.66
N LEU A 278 12.87 -22.89 -2.93
CA LEU A 278 11.56 -23.23 -3.48
C LEU A 278 11.05 -22.11 -4.39
N PHE A 279 11.15 -20.86 -3.96
CA PHE A 279 10.78 -19.72 -4.80
C PHE A 279 11.66 -19.65 -6.06
N GLU A 280 12.98 -19.78 -5.92
CA GLU A 280 13.91 -19.77 -7.06
C GLU A 280 13.61 -20.93 -8.03
N ALA A 281 13.30 -22.13 -7.54
CA ALA A 281 12.92 -23.28 -8.34
C ALA A 281 11.59 -23.04 -9.08
N ARG A 282 10.57 -22.54 -8.38
CA ARG A 282 9.28 -22.18 -8.97
C ARG A 282 9.43 -21.14 -10.07
N ALA A 283 10.29 -20.14 -9.86
CA ALA A 283 10.58 -19.09 -10.83
C ALA A 283 11.56 -19.51 -11.94
N GLY A 284 11.99 -20.78 -11.98
CA GLY A 284 12.93 -21.31 -12.97
C GLY A 284 14.31 -20.64 -12.93
N ALA A 285 14.75 -20.23 -11.75
CA ALA A 285 15.98 -19.49 -11.51
C ALA A 285 16.88 -20.14 -10.44
N LEU A 286 16.60 -21.40 -10.07
CA LEU A 286 17.38 -22.13 -9.06
C LEU A 286 18.85 -22.23 -9.46
N ARG A 287 19.73 -21.85 -8.54
CA ARG A 287 21.19 -21.91 -8.73
C ARG A 287 21.71 -23.33 -8.48
N THR A 288 21.51 -24.22 -9.44
CA THR A 288 21.87 -25.64 -9.31
C THR A 288 23.38 -25.88 -9.13
N GLN A 289 24.25 -25.07 -9.75
CA GLN A 289 25.71 -25.23 -9.62
C GLN A 289 26.27 -24.73 -8.28
N VAL A 290 25.68 -23.71 -7.68
CA VAL A 290 26.14 -23.12 -6.40
C VAL A 290 25.68 -23.96 -5.20
N VAL A 291 24.49 -24.56 -5.30
CA VAL A 291 23.92 -25.38 -4.23
C VAL A 291 24.70 -26.68 -4.05
N VAL A 292 25.26 -27.26 -5.12
CA VAL A 292 26.06 -28.50 -5.05
C VAL A 292 27.34 -28.32 -4.23
N GLU A 293 28.05 -27.19 -4.37
CA GLU A 293 29.29 -26.93 -3.60
C GLU A 293 29.07 -26.73 -2.10
N THR A 294 27.90 -26.21 -1.70
CA THR A 294 27.67 -25.86 -0.28
C THR A 294 27.21 -27.05 0.56
N TYR A 295 26.60 -28.07 -0.07
CA TYR A 295 26.07 -29.26 0.62
C TYR A 295 26.92 -30.53 0.42
N LEU A 296 28.03 -30.46 -0.32
CA LEU A 296 29.03 -31.54 -0.41
C LEU A 296 30.15 -31.46 0.65
N PHE A 297 30.10 -30.45 1.53
CA PHE A 297 31.07 -30.24 2.62
C PHE A 297 30.45 -30.33 4.04
N ILE A 298 29.30 -31.01 4.17
CA ILE A 298 28.74 -31.47 5.45
C ILE A 298 28.71 -32.99 5.41
#